data_AF-A0A5B7BKT7-F1
#
_entry.id   AF-A0A5B7BKT7-F1
#
_cell.length_a   1.000
_cell.length_b   1.000
_cell.length_c   1.000
_cell.angle_alpha   90.00
_cell.angle_beta   90.00
_cell.angle_gamma   90.00
#
_symmetry.space_group_name_H-M   'P 1'
#
loop_
_entity.id
_entity.type
_entity.pdbx_description
1 polymer ?
#
loop_
_entity_poly.entity_id
_entity_poly.type
_entity_poly.pdbx_seq_one_letter_code
_entity_poly.pdbx_strand_id
1 'polypeptide(L)'
;MALNSILNSRCRESEQRWLDQMRRIFEKAEVDEMKKEVDACVFEVPKSTSAFKPEAYTPQLIGLGPYHHFRPELYQMQWFKIAAAKGFLKSDQILNFQHLIINQLEELELTIRACYNKYLDLDYSTLAWIDGLFLLHFLCNQDGFAGNKLKMDATTRDIMMLENQIPVNLLKRIWRTLKLSLHDDDDNELLTRFCKIHSPLALSLNPRYELDADPVHLLDLMYHLIINKRAQKPRKKAAQKRMKMAEVSTMEVMGNVGQIIDIGIPGAEVIQKPVKVIQNLPWDKICGLVGKQKLQGNNSGTTEGETPQVEEINIPSVSELFKVAKIKFSPTPRQGGIRDIEFNEKELTFYLPVITLNVNSEVILRNLVAYEALSGSTLELGGYVDLMSGIIDAAEDARLLREMGIIIGSDYLMTDEEIAQLFNRINKSTGKAHEESELEKNIYW
;
A
#
# COMPACT_ATOMS: atom_id res chain seq x y z
N MET A 1 39.54 11.61 26.30
CA MET A 1 39.63 10.26 26.93
C MET A 1 38.27 9.69 27.33
N ALA A 2 37.38 10.43 28.00
CA ALA A 2 36.07 9.91 28.43
C ALA A 2 35.13 9.49 27.28
N LEU A 3 35.06 10.26 26.17
CA LEU A 3 34.19 9.95 25.03
C LEU A 3 34.62 8.64 24.32
N ASN A 4 35.92 8.44 24.10
CA ASN A 4 36.45 7.20 23.50
C ASN A 4 36.26 5.98 24.41
N SER A 5 36.30 6.17 25.74
CA SER A 5 36.01 5.11 26.70
C SER A 5 34.54 4.66 26.64
N ILE A 6 33.60 5.62 26.54
CA ILE A 6 32.16 5.36 26.44
C ILE A 6 31.79 4.74 25.08
N LEU A 7 32.41 5.19 24.00
CA LEU A 7 32.22 4.59 22.66
C LEU A 7 32.75 3.16 22.63
N ASN A 8 33.92 2.91 23.21
CA ASN A 8 34.50 1.57 23.29
C ASN A 8 33.69 0.63 24.21
N SER A 9 33.11 1.12 25.31
CA SER A 9 32.27 0.31 26.19
C SER A 9 30.94 -0.05 25.53
N ARG A 10 30.29 0.92 24.87
CA ARG A 10 29.05 0.67 24.11
C ARG A 10 29.26 -0.29 22.94
N CYS A 11 30.39 -0.18 22.24
CA CYS A 11 30.73 -1.10 21.16
C CYS A 11 30.90 -2.53 21.67
N ARG A 12 31.56 -2.73 22.82
CA ARG A 12 31.71 -4.05 23.44
C ARG A 12 30.38 -4.63 23.94
N GLU A 13 29.50 -3.80 24.48
CA GLU A 13 28.16 -4.23 24.90
C GLU A 13 27.30 -4.69 23.71
N SER A 14 27.39 -3.97 22.58
CA SER A 14 26.74 -4.32 21.31
C SER A 14 27.26 -5.65 20.74
N GLU A 15 28.58 -5.81 20.67
CA GLU A 15 29.22 -7.05 20.22
C GLU A 15 28.84 -8.25 21.09
N GLN A 16 28.84 -8.07 22.41
CA GLN A 16 28.45 -9.13 23.34
C GLN A 16 26.97 -9.51 23.17
N ARG A 17 26.08 -8.52 23.01
CA ARG A 17 24.65 -8.76 22.75
C ARG A 17 24.45 -9.51 21.44
N TRP A 18 25.19 -9.14 20.39
CA TRP A 18 25.19 -9.86 19.13
C TRP A 18 25.62 -11.32 19.28
N LEU A 19 26.71 -11.57 20.00
CA LEU A 19 27.20 -12.93 20.28
C LEU A 19 26.19 -13.76 21.07
N ASP A 20 25.59 -13.19 22.11
CA ASP A 20 24.59 -13.87 22.94
C ASP A 20 23.32 -14.18 22.13
N GLN A 21 22.90 -13.26 21.26
CA GLN A 21 21.77 -13.49 20.36
C GLN A 21 22.08 -14.59 19.34
N MET A 22 23.25 -14.56 18.70
CA MET A 22 23.65 -15.59 17.73
C MET A 22 23.79 -16.96 18.39
N ARG A 23 24.33 -17.01 19.61
CA ARG A 23 24.38 -18.23 20.42
C ARG A 23 22.98 -18.76 20.70
N ARG A 24 22.04 -17.91 21.15
CA ARG A 24 20.65 -18.32 21.40
C ARG A 24 19.94 -18.82 20.14
N ILE A 25 20.16 -18.17 19.00
CA ILE A 25 19.65 -18.63 17.70
C ILE A 25 20.24 -20.01 17.39
N PHE A 26 21.55 -20.20 17.59
CA PHE A 26 22.22 -21.47 17.33
C PHE A 26 21.77 -22.60 18.28
N GLU A 27 21.56 -22.29 19.57
CA GLU A 27 21.15 -23.25 20.60
C GLU A 27 19.68 -23.67 20.50
N LYS A 28 18.79 -22.74 20.09
CA LYS A 28 17.36 -23.01 19.97
C LYS A 28 16.96 -23.69 18.66
N ALA A 29 17.88 -23.79 17.71
CA ALA A 29 17.52 -24.10 16.35
C ALA A 29 17.95 -25.52 15.93
N GLU A 30 16.94 -26.37 15.70
CA GLU A 30 16.85 -27.00 14.38
C GLU A 30 16.66 -25.87 13.35
N VAL A 31 17.77 -25.30 12.86
CA VAL A 31 17.85 -24.10 11.99
C VAL A 31 16.95 -24.16 10.74
N ASP A 32 16.53 -25.36 10.36
CA ASP A 32 15.66 -25.60 9.21
C ASP A 32 14.16 -25.40 9.48
N GLU A 33 13.69 -25.36 10.73
CA GLU A 33 12.28 -25.09 11.07
C GLU A 33 12.01 -23.58 11.25
N MET A 34 12.88 -22.84 11.94
CA MET A 34 12.70 -21.38 12.13
C MET A 34 12.80 -20.57 10.82
N LYS A 35 13.62 -21.01 9.85
CA LYS A 35 13.67 -20.39 8.51
C LYS A 35 12.44 -20.69 7.66
N LYS A 36 11.61 -21.66 8.04
CA LYS A 36 10.37 -21.99 7.31
C LYS A 36 9.14 -21.23 7.83
N GLU A 37 9.22 -20.55 8.98
CA GLU A 37 8.01 -20.00 9.62
C GLU A 37 7.94 -18.46 9.72
N VAL A 38 9.02 -17.69 9.61
CA VAL A 38 8.93 -16.22 9.68
C VAL A 38 9.91 -15.53 8.72
N ASP A 39 9.39 -15.10 7.58
CA ASP A 39 10.06 -14.15 6.72
C ASP A 39 9.98 -12.73 7.30
N ALA A 40 10.99 -11.90 7.01
CA ALA A 40 10.95 -10.49 7.36
C ALA A 40 9.75 -9.83 6.66
N CYS A 41 8.97 -9.04 7.40
CA CYS A 41 7.80 -8.34 6.90
C CYS A 41 7.87 -6.82 7.12
N VAL A 42 8.73 -6.36 8.03
CA VAL A 42 8.99 -4.94 8.25
C VAL A 42 10.32 -4.57 7.60
N PHE A 43 10.24 -3.77 6.55
CA PHE A 43 11.38 -3.42 5.70
C PHE A 43 11.79 -1.96 5.87
N GLU A 44 13.11 -1.71 5.87
CA GLU A 44 13.61 -0.36 5.57
C GLU A 44 13.37 -0.05 4.08
N VAL A 45 12.86 1.15 3.80
CA VAL A 45 12.66 1.61 2.43
C VAL A 45 14.03 1.96 1.82
N PRO A 46 14.35 1.48 0.61
CA PRO A 46 15.60 1.82 -0.06
C PRO A 46 15.83 3.33 -0.13
N LYS A 47 17.08 3.77 0.09
CA LYS A 47 17.41 5.20 0.12
C LYS A 47 17.13 5.91 -1.21
N SER A 48 17.22 5.20 -2.33
CA SER A 48 16.80 5.68 -3.65
C SER A 48 15.32 6.07 -3.67
N THR A 49 14.45 5.22 -3.14
CA THR A 49 13.01 5.48 -3.04
C THR A 49 12.71 6.58 -2.02
N SER A 50 13.33 6.53 -0.84
CA SER A 50 13.04 7.49 0.23
C SER A 50 13.56 8.90 -0.06
N ALA A 51 14.61 9.06 -0.87
CA ALA A 51 15.25 10.36 -1.12
C ALA A 51 14.32 11.41 -1.75
N PHE A 52 13.35 10.97 -2.57
CA PHE A 52 12.39 11.88 -3.21
C PHE A 52 11.37 12.46 -2.24
N LYS A 53 11.01 11.70 -1.20
CA LYS A 53 10.05 12.12 -0.18
C LYS A 53 10.32 11.48 1.18
N PRO A 54 11.40 11.89 1.89
CA PRO A 54 11.78 11.25 3.15
C PRO A 54 10.68 11.28 4.21
N GLU A 55 9.90 12.36 4.24
CA GLU A 55 8.82 12.54 5.21
C GLU A 55 7.64 11.57 5.01
N ALA A 56 7.58 10.87 3.88
CA ALA A 56 6.57 9.85 3.63
C ALA A 56 6.93 8.48 4.20
N TYR A 57 8.20 8.21 4.51
CA TYR A 57 8.68 6.89 4.95
C TYR A 57 9.23 6.90 6.37
N THR A 58 9.55 8.09 6.90
CA THR A 58 10.14 8.27 8.22
C THR A 58 9.16 8.97 9.17
N PRO A 59 8.80 8.39 10.32
CA PRO A 59 7.81 8.95 11.23
C PRO A 59 8.27 10.27 11.83
N GLN A 60 7.31 11.17 12.04
CA GLN A 60 7.55 12.56 12.44
C GLN A 60 7.04 12.87 13.86
N LEU A 61 6.04 12.14 14.31
CA LEU A 61 5.41 12.26 15.62
C LEU A 61 5.69 11.03 16.47
N ILE A 62 5.37 9.82 15.98
CA ILE A 62 5.43 8.60 16.77
C ILE A 62 6.18 7.46 16.06
N GLY A 63 7.32 7.10 16.66
CA GLY A 63 8.05 5.89 16.32
C GLY A 63 7.44 4.68 17.02
N LEU A 64 7.08 3.66 16.24
CA LEU A 64 6.62 2.35 16.65
C LEU A 64 7.65 1.32 16.22
N GLY A 65 7.97 0.43 17.15
CA GLY A 65 8.92 -0.63 16.88
C GLY A 65 10.37 -0.15 16.93
N PRO A 66 11.30 -1.06 16.59
CA PRO A 66 12.71 -0.91 16.90
C PRO A 66 13.45 0.07 15.97
N TYR A 67 12.98 0.29 14.74
CA TYR A 67 13.69 1.13 13.75
C TYR A 67 13.77 2.61 14.12
N HIS A 68 12.78 3.12 14.85
CA HIS A 68 12.69 4.54 15.21
C HIS A 68 12.69 4.80 16.72
N HIS A 69 12.96 3.78 17.54
CA HIS A 69 12.83 3.85 18.99
C HIS A 69 13.71 4.95 19.64
N PHE A 70 14.95 5.11 19.17
CA PHE A 70 15.96 5.99 19.77
C PHE A 70 16.12 7.35 19.08
N ARG A 71 15.12 7.78 18.30
CA ARG A 71 15.16 9.08 17.62
C ARG A 71 14.83 10.20 18.61
N PRO A 72 15.75 11.16 18.87
CA PRO A 72 15.54 12.21 19.86
C PRO A 72 14.27 13.04 19.60
N GLU A 73 13.93 13.22 18.32
CA GLU A 73 12.76 14.00 17.89
C GLU A 73 11.43 13.34 18.33
N LEU A 74 11.44 12.03 18.59
CA LEU A 74 10.26 11.24 18.94
C LEU A 74 10.16 10.95 20.45
N TYR A 75 11.12 11.40 21.26
CA TYR A 75 11.19 11.11 22.69
C TYR A 75 9.99 11.65 23.47
N GLN A 76 9.45 12.79 23.08
CA GLN A 76 8.26 13.34 23.72
C GLN A 76 7.08 12.36 23.63
N MET A 77 6.95 11.62 22.53
CA MET A 77 5.88 10.65 22.35
C MET A 77 6.03 9.37 23.17
N GLN A 78 7.20 9.09 23.73
CA GLN A 78 7.40 7.95 24.63
C GLN A 78 6.51 8.05 25.88
N TRP A 79 6.35 9.25 26.45
CA TRP A 79 5.46 9.47 27.59
C TRP A 79 3.99 9.22 27.25
N PHE A 80 3.56 9.61 26.05
CA PHE A 80 2.19 9.33 25.58
C PHE A 80 1.97 7.83 25.36
N LYS A 81 2.97 7.11 24.84
CA LYS A 81 2.90 5.64 24.69
C LYS A 81 2.77 4.95 26.04
N ILE A 82 3.54 5.37 27.05
CA ILE A 82 3.44 4.85 28.41
C ILE A 82 2.08 5.18 29.04
N ALA A 83 1.57 6.41 28.84
CA ALA A 83 0.26 6.81 29.34
C ALA A 83 -0.87 5.99 28.71
N ALA A 84 -0.82 5.76 27.39
CA ALA A 84 -1.76 4.90 26.68
C ALA A 84 -1.69 3.45 27.18
N ALA A 85 -0.49 2.89 27.33
CA ALA A 85 -0.29 1.56 27.88
C ALA A 85 -0.87 1.44 29.30
N LYS A 86 -0.63 2.43 30.18
CA LYS A 86 -1.23 2.47 31.52
C LYS A 86 -2.74 2.63 31.50
N GLY A 87 -3.30 3.37 30.55
CA GLY A 87 -4.74 3.51 30.37
C GLY A 87 -5.41 2.21 29.89
N PHE A 88 -4.65 1.35 29.21
CA PHE A 88 -5.12 0.07 28.67
C PHE A 88 -5.00 -1.10 29.66
N LEU A 89 -4.08 -1.00 30.62
CA LEU A 89 -3.78 -2.04 31.61
C LEU A 89 -4.56 -1.83 32.92
N LYS A 90 -4.96 -2.92 33.57
CA LYS A 90 -5.52 -2.90 34.93
C LYS A 90 -4.42 -2.66 35.98
N SER A 91 -4.79 -2.16 37.16
CA SER A 91 -3.84 -1.86 38.25
C SER A 91 -2.94 -3.03 38.64
N ASP A 92 -3.49 -4.26 38.68
CA ASP A 92 -2.75 -5.49 38.94
C ASP A 92 -1.78 -5.86 37.81
N GLN A 93 -2.14 -5.56 36.57
CA GLN A 93 -1.28 -5.79 35.40
C GLN A 93 -0.13 -4.78 35.33
N ILE A 94 -0.37 -3.52 35.75
CA ILE A 94 0.68 -2.50 35.84
C ILE A 94 1.72 -2.90 36.90
N LEU A 95 1.27 -3.38 38.08
CA LEU A 95 2.17 -3.83 39.14
C LEU A 95 3.01 -5.04 38.73
N ASN A 96 2.43 -5.94 37.91
CA ASN A 96 3.10 -7.14 37.43
C ASN A 96 3.66 -6.99 36.00
N PHE A 97 3.78 -5.77 35.47
CA PHE A 97 4.10 -5.52 34.07
C PHE A 97 5.42 -6.18 33.66
N GLN A 98 6.44 -6.06 34.51
CA GLN A 98 7.73 -6.69 34.28
C GLN A 98 7.60 -8.21 34.16
N HIS A 99 6.89 -8.88 35.07
CA HIS A 99 6.69 -10.33 35.00
C HIS A 99 5.86 -10.75 33.78
N LEU A 100 4.83 -9.98 33.41
CA LEU A 100 3.97 -10.27 32.25
C LEU A 100 4.71 -10.14 30.92
N ILE A 101 5.51 -9.09 30.75
CA ILE A 101 6.26 -8.85 29.51
C ILE A 101 7.52 -9.71 29.45
N ILE A 102 8.31 -9.78 30.53
CA ILE A 102 9.56 -10.53 30.52
C ILE A 102 9.27 -12.02 30.38
N ASN A 103 8.42 -12.63 31.21
CA ASN A 103 8.34 -14.08 31.23
C ASN A 103 7.46 -14.69 30.12
N GLN A 104 6.41 -13.99 29.66
CA GLN A 104 5.48 -14.58 28.66
C GLN A 104 5.79 -14.20 27.22
N LEU A 105 6.56 -13.13 27.00
CA LEU A 105 6.88 -12.62 25.67
C LEU A 105 8.35 -12.81 25.30
N GLU A 106 9.24 -13.15 26.24
CA GLU A 106 10.64 -13.51 25.95
C GLU A 106 10.75 -14.68 24.96
N GLU A 107 9.84 -15.65 25.02
CA GLU A 107 9.81 -16.78 24.07
C GLU A 107 9.64 -16.32 22.61
N LEU A 108 9.00 -15.17 22.39
CA LEU A 108 8.77 -14.61 21.06
C LEU A 108 9.86 -13.67 20.59
N GLU A 109 10.87 -13.37 21.42
CA GLU A 109 11.90 -12.38 21.09
C GLU A 109 12.52 -12.64 19.71
N LEU A 110 12.94 -13.88 19.43
CA LEU A 110 13.56 -14.25 18.16
C LEU A 110 12.58 -14.15 16.99
N THR A 111 11.34 -14.60 17.18
CA THR A 111 10.27 -14.51 16.19
C THR A 111 9.97 -13.06 15.82
N ILE A 112 9.86 -12.17 16.81
CA ILE A 112 9.61 -10.73 16.55
C ILE A 112 10.81 -10.07 15.87
N ARG A 113 12.04 -10.40 16.27
CA ARG A 113 13.24 -9.91 15.58
C ARG A 113 13.29 -10.35 14.12
N ALA A 114 12.89 -11.60 13.83
CA ALA A 114 12.85 -12.13 12.46
C ALA A 114 11.88 -11.35 11.55
N CYS A 115 10.85 -10.72 12.10
CA CYS A 115 9.95 -9.86 11.33
C CYS A 115 10.62 -8.60 10.78
N TYR A 116 11.77 -8.17 11.33
CA TYR A 116 12.49 -6.98 10.90
C TYR A 116 13.68 -7.36 10.01
N ASN A 117 13.77 -6.78 8.81
CA ASN A 117 14.84 -7.08 7.85
C ASN A 117 16.25 -6.63 8.27
N LYS A 118 16.40 -5.92 9.40
CA LYS A 118 17.68 -5.48 9.95
C LYS A 118 18.01 -6.15 11.28
N TYR A 119 19.31 -6.30 11.53
CA TYR A 119 19.80 -6.61 12.87
C TYR A 119 19.38 -5.52 13.86
N LEU A 120 18.74 -5.94 14.96
CA LEU A 120 18.26 -5.06 16.01
C LEU A 120 19.20 -5.13 17.22
N ASP A 121 20.07 -4.14 17.38
CA ASP A 121 20.94 -4.03 18.55
C ASP A 121 20.20 -3.47 19.78
N LEU A 122 19.09 -4.09 20.14
CA LEU A 122 18.22 -3.70 21.24
C LEU A 122 18.13 -4.81 22.27
N ASP A 123 17.95 -4.44 23.54
CA ASP A 123 17.59 -5.39 24.58
C ASP A 123 16.15 -5.87 24.39
N TYR A 124 15.87 -7.13 24.74
CA TYR A 124 14.55 -7.74 24.60
C TYR A 124 13.47 -6.99 25.39
N SER A 125 13.81 -6.36 26.52
CA SER A 125 12.88 -5.53 27.29
C SER A 125 12.35 -4.32 26.50
N THR A 126 13.03 -3.96 25.41
CA THR A 126 12.75 -2.79 24.57
C THR A 126 12.11 -3.19 23.22
N LEU A 127 11.78 -4.46 23.01
CA LEU A 127 11.47 -5.05 21.70
C LEU A 127 10.04 -4.76 21.18
N ALA A 128 9.61 -3.49 21.18
CA ALA A 128 8.32 -3.01 20.66
C ALA A 128 7.07 -3.31 21.51
N TRP A 129 7.19 -3.85 22.73
CA TRP A 129 6.04 -4.19 23.59
C TRP A 129 5.17 -2.98 23.94
N ILE A 130 5.80 -1.88 24.37
CA ILE A 130 5.11 -0.61 24.68
C ILE A 130 4.47 -0.03 23.43
N ASP A 131 5.12 -0.19 22.27
CA ASP A 131 4.60 0.29 20.99
C ASP A 131 3.39 -0.52 20.53
N GLY A 132 3.41 -1.84 20.72
CA GLY A 132 2.26 -2.72 20.47
C GLY A 132 1.07 -2.40 21.39
N LEU A 133 1.32 -2.15 22.67
CA LEU A 133 0.28 -1.71 23.63
C LEU A 133 -0.32 -0.36 23.24
N PHE A 134 0.52 0.60 22.88
CA PHE A 134 0.07 1.89 22.38
C PHE A 134 -0.80 1.71 21.13
N LEU A 135 -0.36 0.89 20.16
CA LEU A 135 -1.10 0.66 18.93
C LEU A 135 -2.46 0.01 19.21
N LEU A 136 -2.53 -1.00 20.07
CA LEU A 136 -3.81 -1.61 20.49
C LEU A 136 -4.74 -0.58 21.16
N HIS A 137 -4.22 0.19 22.12
CA HIS A 137 -5.00 1.25 22.77
C HIS A 137 -5.52 2.27 21.75
N PHE A 138 -4.70 2.67 20.78
CA PHE A 138 -5.07 3.58 19.71
C PHE A 138 -6.17 2.98 18.82
N LEU A 139 -6.04 1.73 18.39
CA LEU A 139 -7.03 1.02 17.57
C LEU A 139 -8.38 0.87 18.29
N CYS A 140 -8.37 0.64 19.60
CA CYS A 140 -9.60 0.54 20.40
C CYS A 140 -10.33 1.89 20.54
N ASN A 141 -9.60 2.98 20.70
CA ASN A 141 -10.14 4.28 21.12
C ASN A 141 -10.22 5.34 19.99
N GLN A 142 -10.36 4.93 18.73
CA GLN A 142 -10.43 5.86 17.58
C GLN A 142 -11.49 6.96 17.75
N ASP A 143 -12.65 6.63 18.33
CA ASP A 143 -13.75 7.58 18.56
C ASP A 143 -13.46 8.60 19.68
N GLY A 144 -12.58 8.26 20.63
CA GLY A 144 -12.24 9.10 21.79
C GLY A 144 -11.31 10.27 21.47
N PHE A 145 -10.70 10.28 20.29
CA PHE A 145 -9.80 11.36 19.83
C PHE A 145 -10.49 12.46 19.04
N ALA A 146 -11.84 12.47 19.00
CA ALA A 146 -12.66 13.45 18.27
C ALA A 146 -12.33 14.93 18.60
N GLY A 147 -11.63 15.21 19.69
CA GLY A 147 -11.18 16.56 20.08
C GLY A 147 -9.88 17.07 19.43
N ASN A 148 -9.10 16.24 18.74
CA ASN A 148 -7.81 16.67 18.14
C ASN A 148 -7.50 15.97 16.80
N LYS A 149 -8.30 16.31 15.77
CA LYS A 149 -8.18 15.76 14.41
C LYS A 149 -6.76 15.85 13.83
N LEU A 150 -6.07 16.97 14.01
CA LEU A 150 -4.70 17.16 13.51
C LEU A 150 -3.70 16.16 14.12
N LYS A 151 -3.80 15.92 15.44
CA LYS A 151 -2.95 14.94 16.12
C LYS A 151 -3.30 13.51 15.71
N MET A 152 -4.59 13.23 15.51
CA MET A 152 -5.06 11.95 14.99
C MET A 152 -4.49 11.69 13.59
N ASP A 153 -4.65 12.64 12.66
CA ASP A 153 -4.13 12.54 11.30
C ASP A 153 -2.62 12.33 11.29
N ALA A 154 -1.87 13.08 12.10
CA ALA A 154 -0.42 12.89 12.23
C ALA A 154 -0.03 11.52 12.82
N THR A 155 -0.81 10.99 13.77
CA THR A 155 -0.57 9.67 14.38
C THR A 155 -0.87 8.55 13.37
N THR A 156 -2.02 8.62 12.68
CA THR A 156 -2.40 7.70 11.61
C THR A 156 -1.38 7.67 10.49
N ARG A 157 -0.87 8.84 10.07
CA ARG A 157 0.17 8.96 9.05
C ARG A 157 1.39 8.12 9.39
N ASP A 158 1.90 8.28 10.61
CA ASP A 158 3.09 7.56 11.06
C ASP A 158 2.82 6.06 11.26
N ILE A 159 1.64 5.68 11.76
CA ILE A 159 1.24 4.25 11.90
C ILE A 159 1.22 3.53 10.55
N MET A 160 0.93 4.23 9.46
CA MET A 160 0.86 3.65 8.11
C MET A 160 2.20 3.61 7.37
N MET A 161 3.30 4.01 7.99
CA MET A 161 4.62 3.93 7.38
C MET A 161 5.22 2.52 7.45
N LEU A 162 5.83 2.05 6.37
CA LEU A 162 6.39 0.70 6.26
C LEU A 162 7.48 0.43 7.31
N GLU A 163 8.34 1.42 7.58
CA GLU A 163 9.40 1.31 8.59
C GLU A 163 8.86 1.34 10.04
N ASN A 164 7.59 1.69 10.21
CA ASN A 164 6.94 1.94 11.49
C ASN A 164 5.85 0.90 11.83
N GLN A 165 5.95 -0.30 11.24
CA GLN A 165 4.99 -1.38 11.44
C GLN A 165 5.30 -2.20 12.71
N ILE A 166 4.22 -2.71 13.33
CA ILE A 166 4.27 -3.68 14.41
C ILE A 166 3.69 -5.01 13.88
N PRO A 167 4.42 -6.13 14.02
CA PRO A 167 3.91 -7.44 13.64
C PRO A 167 2.58 -7.79 14.31
N VAL A 168 1.62 -8.34 13.55
CA VAL A 168 0.29 -8.71 14.09
C VAL A 168 0.38 -9.88 15.06
N ASN A 169 1.33 -10.80 14.88
CA ASN A 169 1.58 -11.89 15.84
C ASN A 169 1.91 -11.35 17.25
N LEU A 170 2.68 -10.26 17.32
CA LEU A 170 2.99 -9.53 18.54
C LEU A 170 1.72 -8.94 19.16
N LEU A 171 0.90 -8.25 18.36
CA LEU A 171 -0.35 -7.66 18.83
C LEU A 171 -1.32 -8.71 19.38
N LYS A 172 -1.53 -9.80 18.63
CA LYS A 172 -2.35 -10.96 19.03
C LYS A 172 -1.83 -11.58 20.33
N ARG A 173 -0.50 -11.69 20.50
CA ARG A 173 0.08 -12.22 21.74
C ARG A 173 -0.16 -11.29 22.92
N ILE A 174 0.14 -10.00 22.79
CA ILE A 174 -0.09 -8.99 23.85
C ILE A 174 -1.55 -9.04 24.29
N TRP A 175 -2.48 -9.06 23.34
CA TRP A 175 -3.92 -9.13 23.59
C TRP A 175 -4.33 -10.33 24.44
N ARG A 176 -3.86 -11.53 24.05
CA ARG A 176 -4.14 -12.79 24.75
C ARG A 176 -3.50 -12.85 26.14
N THR A 177 -2.22 -12.49 26.25
CA THR A 177 -1.48 -12.50 27.53
C THR A 177 -2.13 -11.60 28.57
N LEU A 178 -2.58 -10.42 28.13
CA LEU A 178 -3.19 -9.44 29.01
C LEU A 178 -4.70 -9.63 29.16
N LYS A 179 -5.28 -10.65 28.51
CA LYS A 179 -6.73 -10.96 28.55
C LYS A 179 -7.59 -9.71 28.37
N LEU A 180 -7.24 -8.88 27.39
CA LEU A 180 -7.85 -7.55 27.19
C LEU A 180 -9.27 -7.61 26.59
N SER A 181 -9.96 -8.75 26.75
CA SER A 181 -11.31 -8.98 26.27
C SER A 181 -12.29 -7.98 26.88
N LEU A 182 -12.95 -7.21 26.02
CA LEU A 182 -14.24 -6.60 26.34
C LEU A 182 -15.40 -7.35 25.68
N HIS A 183 -15.20 -8.07 24.57
CA HIS A 183 -16.17 -9.00 23.99
C HIS A 183 -15.44 -10.08 23.16
N ASP A 184 -16.17 -11.13 22.79
CA ASP A 184 -15.75 -12.26 21.93
C ASP A 184 -15.48 -11.84 20.45
N ASP A 185 -15.21 -10.55 20.22
CA ASP A 185 -14.96 -10.00 18.89
C ASP A 185 -13.56 -10.37 18.42
N ASP A 186 -13.48 -10.78 17.16
CA ASP A 186 -12.29 -11.23 16.44
C ASP A 186 -11.20 -10.13 16.48
N ASP A 187 -9.98 -10.44 16.96
CA ASP A 187 -8.84 -9.49 17.00
C ASP A 187 -8.63 -8.79 15.63
N ASN A 188 -9.03 -9.44 14.55
CA ASN A 188 -8.99 -8.93 13.18
C ASN A 188 -9.99 -7.77 12.92
N GLU A 189 -11.06 -7.65 13.70
CA GLU A 189 -12.07 -6.60 13.53
C GLU A 189 -11.49 -5.21 13.80
N LEU A 190 -10.64 -5.05 14.82
CA LEU A 190 -10.00 -3.76 15.14
C LEU A 190 -9.10 -3.28 14.00
N LEU A 191 -8.25 -4.17 13.48
CA LEU A 191 -7.35 -3.88 12.36
C LEU A 191 -8.16 -3.57 11.09
N THR A 192 -9.20 -4.37 10.82
CA THR A 192 -10.08 -4.17 9.67
C THR A 192 -10.84 -2.84 9.79
N ARG A 193 -11.36 -2.49 10.97
CA ARG A 193 -12.02 -1.21 11.24
C ARG A 193 -11.09 -0.03 10.95
N PHE A 194 -9.86 -0.10 11.42
CA PHE A 194 -8.85 0.92 11.12
C PHE A 194 -8.61 1.05 9.61
N CYS A 195 -8.44 -0.07 8.91
CA CYS A 195 -8.28 -0.06 7.45
C CYS A 195 -9.48 0.60 6.75
N LYS A 196 -10.72 0.29 7.18
CA LYS A 196 -11.94 0.90 6.62
C LYS A 196 -11.97 2.42 6.74
N ILE A 197 -11.49 2.95 7.86
CA ILE A 197 -11.51 4.39 8.14
C ILE A 197 -10.48 5.13 7.29
N HIS A 198 -9.28 4.54 7.11
CA HIS A 198 -8.14 5.26 6.56
C HIS A 198 -7.73 4.86 5.14
N SER A 199 -8.22 3.73 4.63
CA SER A 199 -7.89 3.31 3.27
C SER A 199 -8.39 4.32 2.23
N PRO A 200 -7.54 4.72 1.27
CA PRO A 200 -7.97 5.58 0.16
C PRO A 200 -8.86 4.83 -0.83
N LEU A 201 -8.81 3.49 -0.87
CA LEU A 201 -9.57 2.66 -1.80
C LEU A 201 -10.60 1.79 -1.06
N ALA A 202 -11.68 1.44 -1.76
CA ALA A 202 -12.72 0.57 -1.22
C ALA A 202 -12.18 -0.83 -0.89
N LEU A 203 -12.55 -1.36 0.27
CA LEU A 203 -12.02 -2.62 0.80
C LEU A 203 -12.94 -3.82 0.57
N SER A 204 -12.34 -5.00 0.44
CA SER A 204 -13.05 -6.29 0.45
C SER A 204 -13.36 -6.72 1.87
N LEU A 205 -14.56 -6.40 2.36
CA LEU A 205 -14.98 -6.68 3.74
C LEU A 205 -15.91 -7.90 3.83
N ASN A 206 -15.93 -8.73 2.79
CA ASN A 206 -16.82 -9.89 2.73
C ASN A 206 -16.25 -11.00 3.62
N PRO A 207 -16.99 -11.51 4.62
CA PRO A 207 -16.55 -12.59 5.51
C PRO A 207 -16.40 -13.96 4.80
N ARG A 208 -16.44 -14.00 3.47
CA ARG A 208 -16.27 -15.19 2.64
C ARG A 208 -14.94 -15.23 1.90
N TYR A 209 -14.18 -14.14 1.92
CA TYR A 209 -12.79 -14.14 1.51
C TYR A 209 -12.01 -14.24 2.80
N GLU A 210 -11.77 -15.48 3.22
CA GLU A 210 -10.66 -15.77 4.11
C GLU A 210 -9.43 -15.20 3.39
N LEU A 211 -8.68 -14.31 4.05
CA LEU A 211 -7.35 -13.97 3.56
C LEU A 211 -6.61 -15.31 3.44
N ASP A 212 -5.95 -15.55 2.31
CA ASP A 212 -5.24 -16.82 2.07
C ASP A 212 -4.17 -17.09 3.15
N ALA A 213 -3.71 -16.03 3.82
CA ALA A 213 -2.82 -16.06 4.98
C ALA A 213 -3.23 -15.00 6.02
N ASP A 214 -2.84 -15.23 7.27
CA ASP A 214 -2.98 -14.26 8.36
C ASP A 214 -2.14 -13.00 8.05
N PRO A 215 -2.68 -11.78 8.24
CA PRO A 215 -1.93 -10.57 7.94
C PRO A 215 -0.70 -10.45 8.85
N VAL A 216 0.44 -10.05 8.28
CA VAL A 216 1.71 -9.96 9.03
C VAL A 216 1.85 -8.64 9.78
N HIS A 217 1.28 -7.55 9.25
CA HIS A 217 1.17 -6.24 9.92
C HIS A 217 0.00 -5.42 9.33
N LEU A 218 -0.23 -4.21 9.84
CA LEU A 218 -1.39 -3.38 9.46
C LEU A 218 -1.39 -2.94 7.99
N LEU A 219 -0.22 -2.52 7.48
CA LEU A 219 -0.05 -2.13 6.09
C LEU A 219 -0.29 -3.30 5.12
N ASP A 220 0.13 -4.51 5.48
CA ASP A 220 -0.10 -5.75 4.74
C ASP A 220 -1.60 -6.10 4.67
N LEU A 221 -2.29 -6.02 5.81
CA LEU A 221 -3.75 -6.20 5.84
C LEU A 221 -4.45 -5.21 4.89
N MET A 222 -4.10 -3.92 4.95
CA MET A 222 -4.72 -2.92 4.08
C MET A 222 -4.46 -3.23 2.60
N TYR A 223 -3.22 -3.60 2.25
CA TYR A 223 -2.84 -3.99 0.90
C TYR A 223 -3.72 -5.12 0.37
N HIS A 224 -3.81 -6.23 1.09
CA HIS A 224 -4.60 -7.39 0.65
C HIS A 224 -6.11 -7.08 0.59
N LEU A 225 -6.64 -6.29 1.52
CA LEU A 225 -8.05 -5.87 1.47
C LEU A 225 -8.37 -4.99 0.26
N ILE A 226 -7.43 -4.16 -0.21
CA ILE A 226 -7.55 -3.34 -1.42
C ILE A 226 -7.51 -4.22 -2.67
N ILE A 227 -6.48 -5.06 -2.81
CA ILE A 227 -6.24 -5.89 -4.00
C ILE A 227 -7.32 -6.96 -4.21
N ASN A 228 -7.85 -7.50 -3.11
CA ASN A 228 -8.91 -8.51 -3.16
C ASN A 228 -10.32 -7.91 -3.26
N LYS A 229 -10.45 -6.58 -3.38
CA LYS A 229 -11.74 -5.94 -3.68
C LYS A 229 -12.19 -6.33 -5.09
N ARG A 230 -13.40 -6.92 -5.17
CA ARG A 230 -14.06 -7.29 -6.43
C ARG A 230 -15.46 -6.72 -6.50
N ALA A 231 -15.91 -6.40 -7.71
CA ALA A 231 -17.31 -6.07 -8.00
C ALA A 231 -18.21 -7.24 -7.58
N GLN A 232 -19.24 -6.96 -6.77
CA GLN A 232 -20.15 -8.01 -6.33
C GLN A 232 -20.89 -8.60 -7.54
N LYS A 233 -20.82 -9.92 -7.75
CA LYS A 233 -21.62 -10.59 -8.79
C LYS A 233 -23.12 -10.48 -8.44
N PRO A 234 -24.02 -10.30 -9.43
CA PRO A 234 -25.44 -10.24 -9.12
C PRO A 234 -25.86 -11.64 -8.65
N ARG A 235 -26.66 -11.71 -7.59
CA ARG A 235 -27.21 -12.97 -7.08
C ARG A 235 -28.11 -13.56 -8.16
N LYS A 236 -27.60 -14.51 -8.96
CA LYS A 236 -28.43 -15.23 -9.94
C LYS A 236 -29.51 -15.99 -9.17
N LYS A 237 -30.76 -15.52 -9.20
CA LYS A 237 -31.89 -16.44 -9.01
C LYS A 237 -31.81 -17.45 -10.14
N ALA A 238 -31.77 -18.73 -9.80
CA ALA A 238 -31.76 -19.80 -10.78
C ALA A 238 -33.01 -19.71 -11.66
N ALA A 239 -32.81 -19.32 -12.92
CA ALA A 239 -33.77 -19.54 -13.98
C ALA A 239 -32.98 -20.06 -15.18
N GLN A 240 -32.93 -21.39 -15.29
CA GLN A 240 -32.54 -22.07 -16.51
C GLN A 240 -33.53 -21.67 -17.61
N LYS A 241 -33.04 -21.00 -18.64
CA LYS A 241 -33.64 -21.13 -19.97
C LYS A 241 -32.52 -21.19 -21.01
N ARG A 242 -32.28 -22.41 -21.50
CA ARG A 242 -31.46 -22.69 -22.69
C ARG A 242 -32.07 -21.94 -23.87
N MET A 243 -31.31 -21.07 -24.51
CA MET A 243 -31.50 -20.75 -25.93
C MET A 243 -30.23 -21.18 -26.66
N LYS A 244 -30.43 -21.97 -27.72
CA LYS A 244 -29.39 -22.55 -28.57
C LYS A 244 -28.64 -21.43 -29.30
N MET A 245 -27.31 -21.47 -29.28
CA MET A 245 -26.48 -20.72 -30.22
C MET A 245 -26.70 -21.29 -31.62
N ALA A 246 -27.05 -20.44 -32.57
CA ALA A 246 -26.75 -20.67 -33.96
C ALA A 246 -25.28 -20.25 -34.18
N GLU A 247 -24.49 -21.15 -34.73
CA GLU A 247 -23.16 -20.84 -35.26
C GLU A 247 -23.31 -19.80 -36.38
N VAL A 248 -22.61 -18.68 -36.25
CA VAL A 248 -22.31 -17.81 -37.38
C VAL A 248 -20.79 -17.64 -37.42
N SER A 249 -20.28 -17.94 -38.60
CA SER A 249 -18.89 -18.13 -38.98
C SER A 249 -18.00 -16.94 -38.64
N THR A 250 -16.76 -17.26 -38.25
CA THR A 250 -15.59 -16.37 -38.41
C THR A 250 -15.47 -15.89 -39.86
N MET A 251 -15.03 -14.64 -40.03
CA MET A 251 -14.90 -13.86 -41.29
C MET A 251 -16.18 -13.18 -41.77
N GLU A 252 -16.36 -11.90 -41.41
CA GLU A 252 -16.95 -10.83 -42.25
C GLU A 252 -17.20 -9.56 -41.42
N VAL A 253 -16.15 -8.79 -41.08
CA VAL A 253 -16.18 -7.31 -41.08
C VAL A 253 -14.75 -6.81 -41.29
N MET A 254 -14.17 -7.12 -42.45
CA MET A 254 -12.88 -6.54 -42.87
C MET A 254 -12.92 -6.11 -44.35
N GLY A 255 -14.08 -5.62 -44.79
CA GLY A 255 -14.28 -5.17 -46.17
C GLY A 255 -15.38 -4.13 -46.23
N ASN A 256 -15.01 -2.87 -46.00
CA ASN A 256 -15.59 -1.67 -46.65
C ASN A 256 -14.93 -0.39 -46.11
N VAL A 257 -13.61 -0.30 -46.25
CA VAL A 257 -12.90 0.99 -46.30
C VAL A 257 -12.43 1.16 -47.74
N GLY A 258 -13.34 1.60 -48.60
CA GLY A 258 -13.03 1.79 -50.02
C GLY A 258 -14.28 1.85 -50.89
N GLN A 259 -15.12 2.86 -50.71
CA GLN A 259 -15.99 3.49 -51.73
C GLN A 259 -16.98 4.46 -51.06
N ILE A 260 -16.49 5.61 -50.60
CA ILE A 260 -17.28 6.86 -50.56
C ILE A 260 -16.31 7.99 -50.90
N ILE A 261 -15.92 8.06 -52.18
CA ILE A 261 -15.33 9.27 -52.79
C ILE A 261 -16.07 9.42 -54.12
N ASP A 262 -17.27 10.01 -54.09
CA ASP A 262 -17.89 10.72 -55.24
C ASP A 262 -19.29 11.27 -54.92
N ILE A 263 -19.50 11.79 -53.71
CA ILE A 263 -20.58 12.75 -53.49
C ILE A 263 -19.96 13.94 -52.80
N GLY A 264 -19.64 14.96 -53.60
CA GLY A 264 -19.11 16.23 -53.14
C GLY A 264 -20.07 16.90 -52.17
N ILE A 265 -19.85 16.67 -50.88
CA ILE A 265 -20.41 17.48 -49.80
C ILE A 265 -19.28 18.41 -49.34
N PRO A 266 -19.38 19.73 -49.59
CA PRO A 266 -18.44 20.69 -49.04
C PRO A 266 -18.54 20.66 -47.51
N GLY A 267 -17.48 20.22 -46.82
CA GLY A 267 -17.42 20.22 -45.35
C GLY A 267 -16.94 18.93 -44.66
N ALA A 268 -16.43 17.93 -45.40
CA ALA A 268 -15.95 16.65 -44.82
C ALA A 268 -14.45 16.63 -44.49
N GLU A 269 -13.88 17.74 -44.02
CA GLU A 269 -12.58 17.71 -43.35
C GLU A 269 -12.83 17.68 -41.83
N VAL A 270 -12.18 16.74 -41.14
CA VAL A 270 -12.17 16.52 -39.66
C VAL A 270 -13.02 15.35 -39.16
N ILE A 271 -12.71 14.11 -39.56
CA ILE A 271 -13.00 12.90 -38.72
C ILE A 271 -11.83 11.88 -38.74
N GLN A 272 -10.57 12.31 -38.89
CA GLN A 272 -9.42 11.36 -38.80
C GLN A 272 -8.59 11.46 -37.52
N LYS A 273 -8.73 12.52 -36.72
CA LYS A 273 -7.88 12.75 -35.55
C LYS A 273 -8.21 11.95 -34.27
N PRO A 274 -9.46 11.62 -33.90
CA PRO A 274 -9.70 10.93 -32.63
C PRO A 274 -9.34 9.43 -32.64
N VAL A 275 -9.43 8.75 -33.79
CA VAL A 275 -9.16 7.30 -33.90
C VAL A 275 -7.67 6.98 -33.76
N LYS A 276 -6.77 7.81 -34.30
CA LYS A 276 -5.32 7.59 -34.22
C LYS A 276 -4.78 7.66 -32.80
N VAL A 277 -5.32 8.56 -31.96
CA VAL A 277 -4.92 8.68 -30.55
C VAL A 277 -5.31 7.40 -29.79
N ILE A 278 -6.54 6.91 -29.99
CA ILE A 278 -7.04 5.69 -29.33
C ILE A 278 -6.26 4.44 -29.78
N GLN A 279 -5.89 4.35 -31.05
CA GLN A 279 -5.14 3.21 -31.61
C GLN A 279 -3.67 3.17 -31.14
N ASN A 280 -3.09 4.32 -30.82
CA ASN A 280 -1.70 4.41 -30.35
C ASN A 280 -1.56 4.25 -28.84
N LEU A 281 -2.67 4.15 -28.10
CA LEU A 281 -2.63 3.90 -26.67
C LEU A 281 -2.28 2.44 -26.42
N PRO A 282 -1.30 2.16 -25.55
CA PRO A 282 -0.90 0.79 -25.20
C PRO A 282 -1.92 0.17 -24.24
N TRP A 283 -3.15 -0.02 -24.73
CA TRP A 283 -4.25 -0.57 -23.93
C TRP A 283 -3.98 -1.97 -23.41
N ASP A 284 -3.18 -2.75 -24.13
CA ASP A 284 -2.67 -4.05 -23.70
C ASP A 284 -1.77 -3.94 -22.48
N LYS A 285 -0.91 -2.92 -22.41
CA LYS A 285 -0.10 -2.62 -21.22
C LYS A 285 -0.95 -2.04 -20.09
N ILE A 286 -1.84 -1.07 -20.39
CA ILE A 286 -2.75 -0.47 -19.41
C ILE A 286 -3.71 -1.50 -18.80
N CYS A 287 -4.25 -2.43 -19.61
CA CYS A 287 -5.09 -3.53 -19.12
C CYS A 287 -4.25 -4.66 -18.50
N GLY A 288 -3.03 -4.88 -18.98
CA GLY A 288 -2.08 -5.85 -18.48
C GLY A 288 -1.63 -5.54 -17.04
N LEU A 289 -1.47 -4.25 -16.71
CA LEU A 289 -1.20 -3.74 -15.36
C LEU A 289 -2.31 -4.07 -14.35
N VAL A 290 -3.53 -4.37 -14.82
CA VAL A 290 -4.72 -4.54 -13.97
C VAL A 290 -5.26 -5.98 -13.95
N GLY A 291 -4.45 -6.93 -14.39
CA GLY A 291 -4.71 -8.35 -14.14
C GLY A 291 -5.64 -9.00 -15.17
N LYS A 292 -5.04 -9.41 -16.30
CA LYS A 292 -5.49 -10.58 -17.06
C LYS A 292 -4.29 -11.46 -17.48
N GLN A 293 -3.63 -12.10 -16.52
CA GLN A 293 -2.94 -13.36 -16.81
C GLN A 293 -3.89 -14.52 -16.50
N LYS A 294 -4.50 -15.06 -17.55
CA LYS A 294 -5.15 -16.36 -17.49
C LYS A 294 -4.07 -17.44 -17.39
N LEU A 295 -4.22 -18.28 -16.36
CA LEU A 295 -3.73 -19.65 -16.26
C LEU A 295 -3.46 -20.32 -17.62
N GLN A 296 -2.20 -20.63 -17.90
CA GLN A 296 -1.79 -21.83 -18.63
C GLN A 296 -0.51 -22.37 -17.99
N GLY A 297 -0.63 -23.54 -17.37
CA GLY A 297 0.53 -24.32 -16.94
C GLY A 297 1.21 -24.96 -18.15
N ASN A 298 2.53 -24.86 -18.22
CA ASN A 298 3.46 -25.97 -18.02
C ASN A 298 4.90 -25.58 -18.40
N ASN A 299 5.83 -25.90 -17.50
CA ASN A 299 7.25 -26.25 -17.63
C ASN A 299 8.13 -25.52 -18.67
N SER A 300 9.12 -24.77 -18.18
CA SER A 300 10.54 -25.22 -18.08
C SER A 300 11.52 -24.02 -18.08
N GLY A 301 12.63 -24.17 -17.35
CA GLY A 301 13.89 -23.47 -17.65
C GLY A 301 14.25 -22.29 -16.75
N THR A 302 15.21 -22.53 -15.85
CA THR A 302 15.98 -21.54 -15.10
C THR A 302 16.70 -20.53 -16.01
N THR A 303 16.60 -19.24 -15.69
CA THR A 303 17.72 -18.27 -15.78
C THR A 303 17.51 -17.18 -14.75
N GLU A 304 18.51 -17.03 -13.88
CA GLU A 304 18.67 -15.97 -12.89
C GLU A 304 18.90 -14.61 -13.57
N GLY A 305 18.40 -13.54 -12.95
CA GLY A 305 19.08 -12.25 -12.98
C GLY A 305 18.66 -11.26 -14.08
N GLU A 306 17.37 -10.98 -14.25
CA GLU A 306 16.94 -9.72 -14.85
C GLU A 306 15.85 -9.09 -13.98
N THR A 307 16.17 -7.96 -13.34
CA THR A 307 15.16 -7.08 -12.73
C THR A 307 14.20 -6.65 -13.83
N PRO A 308 12.87 -6.73 -13.64
CA PRO A 308 11.93 -6.29 -14.65
C PRO A 308 12.10 -4.80 -14.89
N GLN A 309 12.68 -4.42 -16.03
CA GLN A 309 12.69 -3.04 -16.49
C GLN A 309 11.24 -2.67 -16.81
N VAL A 310 10.67 -1.75 -16.04
CA VAL A 310 9.34 -1.20 -16.27
C VAL A 310 9.44 -0.29 -17.50
N GLU A 311 9.02 -0.80 -18.66
CA GLU A 311 8.89 0.02 -19.88
C GLU A 311 7.84 1.13 -19.65
N GLU A 312 8.28 2.37 -19.81
CA GLU A 312 7.47 3.57 -19.60
C GLU A 312 6.26 3.60 -20.54
N ILE A 313 5.07 3.70 -19.95
CA ILE A 313 3.81 3.86 -20.69
C ILE A 313 3.51 5.35 -20.69
N ASN A 314 3.69 6.01 -21.83
CA ASN A 314 3.26 7.40 -21.98
C ASN A 314 1.72 7.44 -22.11
N ILE A 315 1.04 7.76 -21.01
CA ILE A 315 -0.43 7.84 -20.95
C ILE A 315 -0.83 9.32 -21.05
N PRO A 316 -1.67 9.71 -22.03
CA PRO A 316 -2.25 11.05 -22.12
C PRO A 316 -3.11 11.39 -20.90
N SER A 317 -3.18 12.68 -20.57
CA SER A 317 -3.96 13.16 -19.42
C SER A 317 -5.47 12.97 -19.61
N VAL A 318 -6.24 13.02 -18.52
CA VAL A 318 -7.71 12.93 -18.54
C VAL A 318 -8.31 13.98 -19.45
N SER A 319 -7.82 15.22 -19.39
CA SER A 319 -8.30 16.31 -20.23
C SER A 319 -8.06 16.06 -21.72
N GLU A 320 -6.92 15.47 -22.10
CA GLU A 320 -6.65 15.07 -23.48
C GLU A 320 -7.56 13.91 -23.93
N LEU A 321 -7.64 12.85 -23.12
CA LEU A 321 -8.49 11.69 -23.38
C LEU A 321 -9.97 12.07 -23.51
N PHE A 322 -10.44 12.97 -22.64
CA PHE A 322 -11.83 13.43 -22.63
C PHE A 322 -12.13 14.42 -23.76
N LYS A 323 -11.31 15.46 -23.95
CA LYS A 323 -11.60 16.54 -24.90
C LYS A 323 -11.28 16.14 -26.33
N VAL A 324 -10.17 15.44 -26.56
CA VAL A 324 -9.66 15.08 -27.89
C VAL A 324 -10.16 13.71 -28.34
N ALA A 325 -9.93 12.67 -27.52
CA ALA A 325 -10.31 11.30 -27.87
C ALA A 325 -11.77 10.95 -27.56
N LYS A 326 -12.51 11.85 -26.89
CA LYS A 326 -13.92 11.65 -26.49
C LYS A 326 -14.14 10.42 -25.58
N ILE A 327 -13.09 10.00 -24.88
CA ILE A 327 -13.17 8.92 -23.89
C ILE A 327 -13.84 9.47 -22.63
N LYS A 328 -14.88 8.78 -22.16
CA LYS A 328 -15.54 9.07 -20.89
C LYS A 328 -14.86 8.30 -19.77
N PHE A 329 -14.90 8.83 -18.55
CA PHE A 329 -14.50 8.07 -17.37
C PHE A 329 -15.73 7.82 -16.49
N SER A 330 -15.75 6.66 -15.83
CA SER A 330 -16.83 6.30 -14.93
C SER A 330 -16.32 5.42 -13.78
N PRO A 331 -16.96 5.46 -12.61
CA PRO A 331 -16.65 4.52 -11.53
C PRO A 331 -16.86 3.06 -11.96
N THR A 332 -16.03 2.15 -11.48
CA THR A 332 -16.20 0.71 -11.70
C THR A 332 -17.60 0.26 -11.28
N PRO A 333 -18.28 -0.56 -12.12
CA PRO A 333 -19.61 -1.04 -11.81
C PRO A 333 -19.66 -1.76 -10.46
N ARG A 334 -20.68 -1.46 -9.65
CA ARG A 334 -20.89 -2.06 -8.31
C ARG A 334 -19.72 -1.86 -7.35
N GLN A 335 -19.03 -0.73 -7.45
CA GLN A 335 -17.88 -0.39 -6.60
C GLN A 335 -16.78 -1.46 -6.69
N GLY A 336 -16.41 -1.82 -7.92
CA GLY A 336 -15.31 -2.74 -8.20
C GLY A 336 -13.96 -2.19 -7.70
N GLY A 337 -13.02 -3.08 -7.45
CA GLY A 337 -11.67 -2.74 -7.00
C GLY A 337 -10.72 -2.46 -8.17
N ILE A 338 -9.42 -2.48 -7.87
CA ILE A 338 -8.36 -2.31 -8.87
C ILE A 338 -8.54 -3.34 -10.00
N ARG A 339 -8.72 -4.62 -9.66
CA ARG A 339 -8.85 -5.71 -10.64
C ARG A 339 -10.14 -5.70 -11.47
N ASP A 340 -10.99 -4.68 -11.32
CA ASP A 340 -12.21 -4.46 -12.11
C ASP A 340 -12.07 -3.25 -13.07
N ILE A 341 -10.87 -2.66 -13.22
CA ILE A 341 -10.61 -1.63 -14.23
C ILE A 341 -10.79 -2.23 -15.63
N GLU A 342 -11.53 -1.51 -16.47
CA GLU A 342 -11.87 -1.96 -17.82
C GLU A 342 -12.06 -0.75 -18.75
N PHE A 343 -11.56 -0.85 -19.97
CA PHE A 343 -11.94 0.07 -21.04
C PHE A 343 -12.98 -0.60 -21.95
N ASN A 344 -14.15 0.01 -22.06
CA ASN A 344 -15.19 -0.42 -22.98
C ASN A 344 -15.06 0.34 -24.30
N GLU A 345 -14.49 -0.32 -25.30
CA GLU A 345 -14.27 0.25 -26.64
C GLU A 345 -15.56 0.71 -27.33
N LYS A 346 -16.69 0.02 -27.10
CA LYS A 346 -17.98 0.35 -27.75
C LYS A 346 -18.57 1.64 -27.20
N GLU A 347 -18.49 1.80 -25.88
CA GLU A 347 -18.99 2.99 -25.16
C GLU A 347 -17.93 4.09 -25.04
N LEU A 348 -16.70 3.83 -25.51
CA LEU A 348 -15.51 4.66 -25.29
C LEU A 348 -15.41 5.13 -23.83
N THR A 349 -15.63 4.22 -22.89
CA THR A 349 -15.69 4.53 -21.46
C THR A 349 -14.64 3.75 -20.70
N PHE A 350 -13.82 4.47 -19.92
CA PHE A 350 -12.81 3.90 -19.05
C PHE A 350 -13.31 3.84 -17.61
N TYR A 351 -13.39 2.63 -17.06
CA TYR A 351 -13.90 2.37 -15.72
C TYR A 351 -12.76 2.30 -14.71
N LEU A 352 -12.80 3.16 -13.69
CA LEU A 352 -11.77 3.25 -12.64
C LEU A 352 -12.38 3.07 -11.24
N PRO A 353 -11.67 2.42 -10.29
CA PRO A 353 -12.12 2.34 -8.91
C PRO A 353 -12.17 3.74 -8.30
N VAL A 354 -13.17 3.94 -7.44
CA VAL A 354 -13.31 5.21 -6.71
C VAL A 354 -12.21 5.29 -5.65
N ILE A 355 -11.54 6.44 -5.59
CA ILE A 355 -10.52 6.76 -4.59
C ILE A 355 -10.95 7.95 -3.74
N THR A 356 -10.83 7.80 -2.42
CA THR A 356 -11.09 8.85 -1.44
C THR A 356 -9.76 9.42 -0.95
N LEU A 357 -9.53 10.72 -1.20
CA LEU A 357 -8.29 11.39 -0.88
C LEU A 357 -8.44 12.32 0.33
N ASN A 358 -7.43 12.27 1.20
CA ASN A 358 -7.25 13.11 2.37
C ASN A 358 -5.76 13.42 2.60
N VAL A 359 -5.46 14.16 3.68
CA VAL A 359 -4.10 14.60 4.03
C VAL A 359 -3.07 13.47 4.22
N ASN A 360 -3.52 12.24 4.48
CA ASN A 360 -2.67 11.06 4.69
C ASN A 360 -2.60 10.15 3.45
N SER A 361 -3.43 10.36 2.44
CA SER A 361 -3.53 9.44 1.28
C SER A 361 -2.22 9.30 0.53
N GLU A 362 -1.44 10.37 0.36
CA GLU A 362 -0.12 10.29 -0.30
C GLU A 362 0.83 9.34 0.45
N VAL A 363 0.91 9.49 1.77
CA VAL A 363 1.79 8.66 2.61
C VAL A 363 1.32 7.21 2.58
N ILE A 364 0.02 6.97 2.71
CA ILE A 364 -0.54 5.61 2.69
C ILE A 364 -0.25 4.93 1.34
N LEU A 365 -0.52 5.59 0.21
CA LEU A 365 -0.27 5.03 -1.13
C LEU A 365 1.22 4.73 -1.33
N ARG A 366 2.12 5.66 -0.98
CA ARG A 366 3.57 5.47 -1.09
C ARG A 366 4.07 4.27 -0.30
N ASN A 367 3.59 4.10 0.93
CA ASN A 367 4.01 2.98 1.78
C ASN A 367 3.41 1.65 1.33
N LEU A 368 2.17 1.63 0.85
CA LEU A 368 1.57 0.42 0.27
C LEU A 368 2.31 -0.02 -1.00
N VAL A 369 2.70 0.92 -1.89
CA VAL A 369 3.50 0.61 -3.09
C VAL A 369 4.92 0.15 -2.71
N ALA A 370 5.56 0.78 -1.72
CA ALA A 370 6.85 0.31 -1.22
C ALA A 370 6.75 -1.09 -0.59
N TYR A 371 5.68 -1.38 0.14
CA TYR A 371 5.41 -2.70 0.70
C TYR A 371 5.23 -3.74 -0.41
N GLU A 372 4.42 -3.45 -1.42
CA GLU A 372 4.19 -4.32 -2.57
C GLU A 372 5.50 -4.68 -3.29
N ALA A 373 6.37 -3.69 -3.51
CA ALA A 373 7.67 -3.89 -4.16
C ALA A 373 8.66 -4.73 -3.33
N LEU A 374 8.55 -4.70 -1.99
CA LEU A 374 9.48 -5.38 -1.08
C LEU A 374 8.97 -6.74 -0.59
N SER A 375 7.66 -6.97 -0.57
CA SER A 375 7.04 -8.22 -0.09
C SER A 375 7.01 -9.35 -1.13
N GLY A 376 7.38 -9.07 -2.38
CA GLY A 376 7.26 -10.03 -3.48
C GLY A 376 5.82 -10.26 -3.95
N SER A 377 4.89 -9.36 -3.59
CA SER A 377 3.50 -9.39 -4.04
C SER A 377 3.36 -9.03 -5.52
N THR A 378 2.14 -9.18 -6.07
CA THR A 378 1.84 -8.73 -7.44
C THR A 378 1.92 -7.20 -7.50
N LEU A 379 2.48 -6.61 -8.57
CA LEU A 379 2.63 -5.14 -8.71
C LEU A 379 1.32 -4.42 -9.13
N GLU A 380 0.17 -4.90 -8.64
CA GLU A 380 -1.16 -4.44 -9.09
C GLU A 380 -1.51 -3.04 -8.53
N LEU A 381 -1.14 -2.75 -7.29
CA LEU A 381 -1.34 -1.43 -6.70
C LEU A 381 -0.40 -0.39 -7.30
N GLY A 382 0.87 -0.74 -7.49
CA GLY A 382 1.86 0.08 -8.19
C GLY A 382 1.37 0.44 -9.59
N GLY A 383 0.90 -0.54 -10.36
CA GLY A 383 0.32 -0.31 -11.69
C GLY A 383 -0.91 0.62 -11.66
N TYR A 384 -1.78 0.50 -10.66
CA TYR A 384 -2.88 1.45 -10.47
C TYR A 384 -2.39 2.86 -10.16
N VAL A 385 -1.43 3.00 -9.24
CA VAL A 385 -0.87 4.30 -8.84
C VAL A 385 -0.15 4.97 -10.02
N ASP A 386 0.58 4.22 -10.83
CA ASP A 386 1.24 4.72 -12.04
C ASP A 386 0.22 5.14 -13.10
N LEU A 387 -0.85 4.36 -13.31
CA LEU A 387 -1.96 4.73 -14.19
C LEU A 387 -2.58 6.06 -13.75
N MET A 388 -2.94 6.19 -12.47
CA MET A 388 -3.53 7.43 -11.93
C MET A 388 -2.56 8.61 -12.04
N SER A 389 -1.27 8.36 -11.83
CA SER A 389 -0.20 9.36 -11.97
C SER A 389 0.13 9.73 -13.41
N GLY A 390 -0.22 8.88 -14.37
CA GLY A 390 -0.10 9.16 -15.81
C GLY A 390 -1.27 9.98 -16.34
N ILE A 391 -2.49 9.68 -15.92
CA ILE A 391 -3.68 10.38 -16.42
C ILE A 391 -3.95 11.72 -15.72
N ILE A 392 -3.40 11.97 -14.52
CA ILE A 392 -3.58 13.23 -13.77
C ILE A 392 -2.31 14.07 -13.85
N ASP A 393 -2.32 15.13 -14.65
CA ASP A 393 -1.17 16.04 -14.81
C ASP A 393 -1.47 17.45 -14.25
N ALA A 394 -2.68 17.96 -14.46
CA ALA A 394 -3.11 19.29 -14.03
C ALA A 394 -4.36 19.25 -13.13
N ALA A 395 -4.64 20.38 -12.46
CA ALA A 395 -5.85 20.55 -11.65
C ALA A 395 -7.14 20.30 -12.45
N GLU A 396 -7.13 20.63 -13.74
CA GLU A 396 -8.24 20.33 -14.66
C GLU A 396 -8.55 18.83 -14.74
N ASP A 397 -7.53 17.95 -14.74
CA ASP A 397 -7.70 16.50 -14.80
C ASP A 397 -8.32 15.97 -13.50
N ALA A 398 -7.83 16.45 -12.36
CA ALA A 398 -8.40 16.14 -11.05
C ALA A 398 -9.86 16.60 -10.94
N ARG A 399 -10.18 17.81 -11.41
CA ARG A 399 -11.55 18.33 -11.44
C ARG A 399 -12.48 17.44 -12.26
N LEU A 400 -12.05 17.05 -13.47
CA LEU A 400 -12.84 16.16 -14.34
C LEU A 400 -13.12 14.80 -13.67
N LEU A 401 -12.11 14.17 -13.05
CA LEU A 401 -12.30 12.91 -12.34
C LEU A 401 -13.20 13.03 -11.11
N ARG A 402 -13.20 14.18 -10.43
CA ARG A 402 -14.14 14.48 -9.34
C ARG A 402 -15.57 14.66 -9.85
N GLU A 403 -15.76 15.43 -10.91
CA GLU A 403 -17.06 15.61 -11.57
C GLU A 403 -17.65 14.25 -12.03
N MET A 404 -16.78 13.33 -12.44
CA MET A 404 -17.15 11.96 -12.84
C MET A 404 -17.29 10.99 -11.66
N GLY A 405 -17.06 11.44 -10.41
CA GLY A 405 -17.23 10.65 -9.19
C GLY A 405 -16.17 9.56 -8.97
N ILE A 406 -15.02 9.64 -9.65
CA ILE A 406 -13.90 8.71 -9.50
C ILE A 406 -13.01 9.14 -8.33
N ILE A 407 -12.81 10.45 -8.15
CA ILE A 407 -12.09 11.00 -7.01
C ILE A 407 -13.08 11.66 -6.06
N ILE A 408 -13.01 11.27 -4.79
CA ILE A 408 -13.75 11.90 -3.69
C ILE A 408 -12.72 12.58 -2.79
N GLY A 409 -12.74 13.91 -2.70
CA GLY A 409 -12.01 14.60 -1.63
C GLY A 409 -12.82 14.52 -0.35
N SER A 410 -12.24 13.97 0.74
CA SER A 410 -12.94 13.96 2.03
C SER A 410 -13.16 15.42 2.51
N ASP A 411 -14.41 15.83 2.69
CA ASP A 411 -14.83 17.06 3.39
C ASP A 411 -14.13 18.37 2.97
N TYR A 412 -13.86 18.59 1.67
CA TYR A 412 -13.18 19.79 1.14
C TYR A 412 -11.72 19.96 1.60
N LEU A 413 -11.06 18.91 2.10
CA LEU A 413 -9.68 18.98 2.60
C LEU A 413 -8.60 18.96 1.50
N MET A 414 -8.98 18.75 0.24
CA MET A 414 -8.04 18.78 -0.89
C MET A 414 -8.63 19.53 -2.09
N THR A 415 -7.89 20.51 -2.57
CA THR A 415 -8.19 21.21 -3.83
C THR A 415 -7.79 20.36 -5.04
N ASP A 416 -8.26 20.73 -6.22
CA ASP A 416 -7.92 20.02 -7.45
C ASP A 416 -6.42 20.14 -7.77
N GLU A 417 -5.81 21.28 -7.42
CA GLU A 417 -4.36 21.50 -7.48
C GLU A 417 -3.60 20.56 -6.53
N GLU A 418 -4.07 20.40 -5.28
CA GLU A 418 -3.42 19.51 -4.31
C GLU A 418 -3.51 18.04 -4.73
N ILE A 419 -4.63 17.63 -5.34
CA ILE A 419 -4.81 16.28 -5.91
C ILE A 419 -3.85 16.05 -7.07
N ALA A 420 -3.77 16.99 -8.01
CA ALA A 420 -2.83 16.89 -9.13
C ALA A 420 -1.37 16.85 -8.63
N GLN A 421 -1.02 17.71 -7.66
CA GLN A 421 0.31 17.71 -7.04
C GLN A 421 0.62 16.41 -6.29
N LEU A 422 -0.36 15.77 -5.64
CA LEU A 422 -0.17 14.46 -5.00
C LEU A 422 0.31 13.43 -6.02
N PHE A 423 -0.42 13.24 -7.13
CA PHE A 423 -0.09 12.24 -8.14
C PHE A 423 1.19 12.59 -8.91
N ASN A 424 1.42 13.87 -9.22
CA ASN A 424 2.67 14.33 -9.82
C ASN A 424 3.89 14.08 -8.92
N ARG A 425 3.76 14.26 -7.61
CA ARG A 425 4.84 13.95 -6.66
C ARG A 425 5.09 12.45 -6.55
N ILE A 426 4.07 11.61 -6.69
CA ILE A 426 4.23 10.15 -6.71
C ILE A 426 4.95 9.73 -8.01
N ASN A 427 4.53 10.24 -9.16
CA ASN A 427 5.18 9.98 -10.47
C ASN A 427 6.70 10.32 -10.46
N LYS A 428 7.04 11.47 -9.86
CA LYS A 428 8.44 11.92 -9.72
C LYS A 428 9.30 11.00 -8.86
N SER A 429 8.71 10.23 -7.95
CA SER A 429 9.44 9.24 -7.15
C SER A 429 9.50 7.85 -7.77
N THR A 430 8.64 7.53 -8.74
CA THR A 430 8.58 6.19 -9.36
C THR A 430 9.36 6.09 -10.68
N GLY A 431 9.67 7.21 -11.36
CA GLY A 431 10.44 7.11 -12.60
C GLY A 431 10.78 8.42 -13.30
N LYS A 432 10.19 9.57 -12.94
CA LYS A 432 10.59 10.86 -13.54
C LYS A 432 11.83 11.45 -12.86
N ALA A 433 12.96 10.77 -13.00
CA ALA A 433 14.20 11.51 -13.16
C ALA A 433 14.06 12.26 -14.51
N HIS A 434 13.64 13.52 -14.48
CA HIS A 434 14.06 14.40 -15.55
C HIS A 434 15.59 14.23 -15.64
N GLU A 435 16.09 13.86 -16.81
CA GLU A 435 17.50 13.92 -17.18
C GLU A 435 18.01 15.37 -17.13
N GLU A 436 17.88 16.03 -15.99
CA GLU A 436 18.33 17.40 -15.75
C GLU A 436 19.31 17.48 -14.57
N SER A 437 19.99 16.38 -14.17
CA SER A 437 21.04 16.52 -13.15
C SER A 437 22.34 15.73 -13.34
N GLU A 438 22.53 14.99 -14.44
CA GLU A 438 23.83 14.36 -14.73
C GLU A 438 24.64 15.07 -15.83
N LEU A 439 24.01 15.87 -16.70
CA LEU A 439 24.73 16.69 -17.68
C LEU A 439 25.17 18.07 -17.14
N GLU A 440 24.55 18.58 -16.08
CA GLU A 440 24.94 19.85 -15.43
C GLU A 440 25.94 19.67 -14.27
N LYS A 441 26.27 18.44 -13.85
CA LYS A 441 27.26 18.19 -12.80
C LYS A 441 28.69 17.93 -13.29
N ASN A 442 28.92 17.91 -14.61
CA ASN A 442 30.26 17.76 -15.19
C ASN A 442 30.85 19.08 -15.75
N ILE A 443 30.29 20.22 -15.37
CA ILE A 443 30.94 21.52 -15.51
C ILE A 443 31.09 22.06 -14.09
N TYR A 444 32.34 22.24 -13.64
CA TYR A 444 32.80 22.54 -12.27
C TYR A 444 32.88 21.32 -11.33
N TRP A 445 33.91 20.49 -11.48
CA TRP A 445 35.23 20.64 -10.85
C TRP A 445 36.19 19.56 -11.35
#